data_AF-A0AAC9TY92-F1
#
_entry.id   AF-A0AAC9TY92-F1
#
_cell.length_a   1.000
_cell.length_b   1.000
_cell.length_c   1.000
_cell.angle_alpha   90.00
_cell.angle_beta   90.00
_cell.angle_gamma   90.00
#
_symmetry.space_group_name_H-M   'P 1'
#
loop_
_entity.id
_entity.type
_entity.pdbx_description
1 polymer ?
#
loop_
_entity_poly.entity_id
_entity_poly.type
_entity_poly.pdbx_seq_one_letter_code
_entity_poly.pdbx_strand_id
1 'polypeptide(L)'
;MSKKRKMIWFEQATKTLMLIVGVLGVVVIYTGFFFLLVTQSSANVLPWYILISPWLCIYFGLSAEKQKLTLIWLRRKIFFWRKY
;
A
#
# COMPACT_ATOMS: atom_id res chain seq x y z
N MET A 1 1.46 20.60 29.32
CA MET A 1 0.83 20.02 28.11
C MET A 1 0.51 18.55 28.35
N SER A 2 -0.76 18.15 28.22
CA SER A 2 -1.29 16.85 28.67
C SER A 2 -0.89 15.66 27.77
N LYS A 3 -0.42 14.56 28.38
CA LYS A 3 0.08 13.30 27.74
C LYS A 3 -0.84 12.74 26.65
N LYS A 4 -2.15 12.97 26.74
CA LYS A 4 -3.14 12.54 25.74
C LYS A 4 -2.85 13.06 24.33
N ARG A 5 -2.38 14.32 24.19
CA ARG A 5 -2.07 14.88 22.84
C ARG A 5 -0.85 14.24 22.19
N LYS A 6 0.16 13.83 22.97
CA LYS A 6 1.36 13.16 22.43
C LYS A 6 1.02 11.80 21.84
N MET A 7 0.15 11.03 22.51
CA MET A 7 -0.27 9.70 22.06
C MET A 7 -0.99 9.76 20.70
N ILE A 8 -1.94 10.69 20.54
CA ILE A 8 -2.69 10.89 19.29
C ILE A 8 -1.74 11.30 18.15
N TRP A 9 -0.76 12.15 18.45
CA TRP A 9 0.21 12.62 17.47
C TRP A 9 1.17 11.52 16.99
N PHE A 10 1.64 10.66 17.91
CA PHE A 10 2.46 9.50 17.56
C PHE A 10 1.71 8.51 16.67
N GLU A 11 0.45 8.23 16.99
CA GLU A 11 -0.37 7.33 16.19
C GLU A 11 -0.55 7.84 14.75
N GLN A 12 -0.70 9.17 14.61
CA GLN A 12 -0.84 9.83 13.32
C GLN A 12 0.49 9.88 12.54
N ALA A 13 1.61 10.09 13.25
CA ALA A 13 2.95 10.04 12.67
C ALA A 13 3.31 8.63 12.18
N THR A 14 3.03 7.59 12.97
CA THR A 14 3.26 6.19 12.60
C THR A 14 2.41 5.77 11.40
N LYS A 15 1.13 6.17 11.35
CA LYS A 15 0.26 5.96 10.18
C LYS A 15 0.82 6.62 8.92
N THR A 16 1.30 7.86 9.04
CA THR A 16 1.91 8.60 7.93
C THR A 16 3.20 7.94 7.45
N LEU A 17 4.06 7.47 8.37
CA LEU A 17 5.27 6.74 8.04
C LEU A 17 4.98 5.42 7.31
N MET A 18 4.01 4.62 7.78
CA MET A 18 3.60 3.39 7.08
C MET A 18 3.09 3.69 5.67
N LEU A 19 2.36 4.80 5.49
CA LEU A 19 1.87 5.24 4.19
C LEU A 19 3.03 5.63 3.25
N ILE A 20 3.98 6.42 3.75
CA ILE A 20 5.16 6.85 2.99
C ILE A 20 6.02 5.64 2.60
N VAL A 21 6.32 4.75 3.55
CA VAL A 21 7.10 3.53 3.31
C VAL A 21 6.39 2.61 2.33
N GLY A 22 5.06 2.48 2.43
CA GLY A 22 4.26 1.70 1.49
C GLY A 22 4.32 2.26 0.06
N VAL A 23 4.15 3.58 -0.10
CA VAL A 23 4.24 4.25 -1.42
C VAL A 23 5.64 4.14 -2.02
N LEU A 24 6.68 4.40 -1.21
CA LEU A 24 8.08 4.19 -1.63
C LEU A 24 8.33 2.74 -2.03
N GLY A 25 7.80 1.77 -1.26
CA GLY A 25 7.91 0.35 -1.58
C GLY A 25 7.27 0.00 -2.93
N VAL A 26 6.08 0.53 -3.23
CA VAL A 26 5.44 0.38 -4.54
C VAL A 26 6.34 0.97 -5.63
N VAL A 27 6.80 2.22 -5.46
CA VAL A 27 7.67 2.86 -6.47
C VAL A 27 8.92 2.02 -6.72
N VAL A 28 9.66 1.65 -5.66
CA VAL A 28 10.91 0.88 -5.79
C VAL A 28 10.67 -0.48 -6.42
N ILE A 29 9.66 -1.24 -5.99
CA ILE A 29 9.39 -2.59 -6.52
C ILE A 29 8.93 -2.53 -7.96
N TYR A 30 8.00 -1.63 -8.32
CA TYR A 30 7.52 -1.51 -9.70
C TYR A 30 8.60 -0.97 -10.63
N THR A 31 9.41 0.00 -10.18
CA THR A 31 10.52 0.54 -10.99
C THR A 31 11.61 -0.52 -11.19
N GLY A 32 11.93 -1.30 -10.15
CA GLY A 32 12.87 -2.42 -10.25
C GLY A 32 12.35 -3.54 -11.16
N PHE A 33 11.06 -3.86 -11.10
CA PHE A 33 10.43 -4.84 -11.99
C PHE A 33 10.45 -4.35 -13.45
N PHE A 34 10.13 -3.08 -13.68
CA PHE A 34 10.21 -2.46 -15.00
C PHE A 34 11.64 -2.48 -15.55
N PHE A 35 12.63 -2.15 -14.72
CA PHE A 35 14.04 -2.22 -15.10
C PHE A 35 14.45 -3.64 -15.52
N LEU A 36 14.08 -4.66 -14.74
CA LEU A 36 14.36 -6.07 -15.04
C LEU A 36 13.69 -6.55 -16.33
N LEU A 37 12.46 -6.09 -16.62
CA LEU A 37 11.77 -6.38 -17.87
C LEU A 37 12.51 -5.78 -19.08
N VAL A 38 13.04 -4.55 -18.94
CA VAL A 38 13.83 -3.89 -20.00
C VAL A 38 15.19 -4.58 -20.19
N THR A 39 15.79 -5.10 -19.13
CA THR A 39 17.12 -5.77 -19.20
C THR A 39 17.06 -7.24 -19.65
N GLN A 40 15.88 -7.80 -19.99
CA GLN A 40 15.72 -9.21 -20.41
C GLN A 40 16.40 -10.21 -19.46
N SER A 41 16.47 -9.85 -18.18
CA SER A 41 16.92 -10.78 -17.14
C SER A 41 15.76 -11.72 -16.85
N SER A 42 16.02 -13.02 -16.75
CA SER A 42 15.06 -14.10 -16.52
C SER A 42 14.15 -13.83 -15.31
N ALA A 43 13.11 -13.01 -15.49
CA ALA A 43 12.24 -12.47 -14.45
C ALA A 43 11.28 -13.52 -13.87
N ASN A 44 11.42 -14.79 -14.27
CA ASN A 44 10.62 -15.92 -13.84
C ASN A 44 10.69 -16.23 -12.34
N VAL A 45 11.60 -15.59 -11.59
CA VAL A 45 11.84 -15.90 -10.17
C VAL A 45 11.38 -14.78 -9.24
N LEU A 46 10.94 -13.61 -9.73
CA LEU A 46 10.43 -12.60 -8.80
C LEU A 46 9.08 -13.03 -8.24
N PRO A 47 8.99 -13.28 -6.93
CA PRO A 47 7.76 -13.76 -6.36
C PRO A 47 6.70 -12.66 -6.37
N TRP A 48 5.60 -12.90 -7.07
CA TRP A 48 4.44 -12.03 -7.19
C TRP A 48 3.89 -11.50 -5.84
N TYR A 49 4.10 -12.23 -4.73
CA TYR A 49 3.75 -11.78 -3.38
C TYR A 49 4.53 -10.54 -2.92
N ILE A 50 5.73 -10.28 -3.47
CA ILE A 50 6.48 -9.03 -3.22
C ILE A 50 5.73 -7.82 -3.78
N LEU A 51 4.92 -7.97 -4.83
CA LEU A 51 4.11 -6.85 -5.35
C LEU A 51 2.92 -6.51 -4.44
N ILE A 52 2.42 -7.47 -3.65
CA ILE A 52 1.25 -7.27 -2.77
C ILE A 52 1.65 -6.67 -1.41
N SER A 53 2.86 -6.98 -0.92
CA SER A 53 3.36 -6.51 0.38
C SER A 53 3.33 -4.98 0.57
N PRO A 54 3.77 -4.16 -0.40
CA PRO A 54 3.70 -2.70 -0.29
C PRO A 54 2.28 -2.16 -0.24
N TRP A 55 1.36 -2.80 -0.97
CA TRP A 55 -0.05 -2.44 -0.97
C TRP A 55 -0.71 -2.72 0.38
N LEU A 56 -0.35 -3.82 1.04
CA LEU A 56 -0.75 -4.09 2.42
C LEU A 56 -0.19 -3.02 3.38
N CYS A 57 1.08 -2.61 3.22
CA CYS A 57 1.67 -1.53 4.02
C CYS A 57 0.93 -0.20 3.84
N ILE A 58 0.58 0.17 2.61
CA ILE A 58 -0.23 1.37 2.34
C ILE A 58 -1.59 1.23 3.03
N TYR A 59 -2.26 0.08 2.88
CA TYR A 59 -3.57 -0.16 3.48
C TYR A 59 -3.55 -0.04 5.01
N PHE A 60 -2.57 -0.63 5.68
CA PHE A 60 -2.42 -0.52 7.14
C PHE A 60 -1.98 0.88 7.61
N GLY A 61 -1.27 1.64 6.78
CA GLY A 61 -0.92 3.04 7.05
C GLY A 61 -2.09 4.03 6.93
N LEU A 62 -3.18 3.66 6.23
CA LEU A 62 -4.38 4.49 6.13
C LEU A 62 -5.13 4.57 7.48
N SER A 63 -5.77 5.71 7.76
CA SER A 63 -6.68 5.82 8.90
C SER A 63 -7.89 4.88 8.72
N ALA A 64 -8.49 4.43 9.83
CA ALA A 64 -9.62 3.49 9.81
C ALA A 64 -10.81 3.98 8.96
N GLU A 65 -11.06 5.30 8.97
CA GLU A 65 -12.07 5.95 8.11
C GLU A 65 -11.75 5.77 6.63
N LYS A 66 -10.48 6.01 6.25
CA LYS A 66 -10.03 5.84 4.86
C LYS A 66 -9.96 4.36 4.45
N GLN A 67 -9.58 3.46 5.35
CA GLN A 67 -9.63 2.01 5.11
C GLN A 67 -11.05 1.54 4.76
N LYS A 68 -12.06 1.98 5.52
CA LYS A 68 -13.47 1.68 5.23
C LYS A 68 -13.89 2.21 3.86
N LEU A 69 -13.54 3.46 3.54
CA LEU A 69 -13.84 4.04 2.23
C LEU A 69 -13.16 3.28 1.09
N THR A 70 -11.91 2.86 1.26
CA THR A 70 -11.19 2.04 0.28
C THR A 70 -11.82 0.67 0.11
N LEU A 71 -12.25 0.01 1.20
CA LEU A 71 -12.99 -1.26 1.13
C LEU A 71 -14.34 -1.10 0.42
N ILE A 72 -15.07 -0.01 0.70
CA ILE A 72 -16.34 0.29 0.03
C ILE A 72 -16.11 0.54 -1.46
N TRP A 73 -15.05 1.28 -1.82
CA TRP A 73 -14.66 1.53 -3.20
C TRP A 73 -14.25 0.24 -3.90
N LEU A 74 -13.43 -0.59 -3.26
CA LEU A 74 -12.97 -1.88 -3.77
C LEU A 74 -14.15 -2.83 -3.99
N ARG A 75 -15.06 -2.93 -3.02
CA ARG A 75 -16.27 -3.75 -3.14
C ARG A 75 -17.17 -3.28 -4.28
N ARG A 76 -17.36 -1.95 -4.44
CA ARG A 76 -18.08 -1.39 -5.59
C ARG A 76 -17.41 -1.73 -6.91
N LYS A 77 -16.09 -1.60 -6.99
CA LYS A 77 -15.35 -1.85 -8.23
C LYS A 77 -15.32 -3.33 -8.62
N ILE A 78 -15.16 -4.23 -7.64
CA ILE A 78 -15.23 -5.68 -7.85
C ILE A 78 -16.65 -6.12 -8.21
N PHE A 79 -17.69 -5.58 -7.56
CA PHE A 79 -19.07 -5.90 -7.89
C PHE A 79 -19.46 -5.40 -9.29
N PHE A 80 -18.95 -4.23 -9.69
CA PHE A 80 -19.11 -3.72 -11.05
C PHE A 80 -18.43 -4.62 -12.10
N TRP A 81 -17.23 -5.13 -11.79
CA TRP A 81 -16.50 -6.08 -12.65
C TRP A 81 -17.19 -7.45 -12.77
N ARG A 82 -18.03 -7.85 -11.81
CA ARG A 82 -18.72 -9.14 -11.84
C ARG A 82 -19.98 -9.16 -12.71
N LYS A 83 -20.40 -8.00 -13.23
CA LYS A 83 -21.64 -7.83 -14.00
C LYS A 83 -21.43 -7.66 -15.51
N TYR A 84 -20.17 -7.57 -15.95
CA TYR A 84 -19.76 -7.62 -17.35
C TYR A 84 -18.98 -8.92 -17.60
#